data_AF-A0A401HR54-F1
#
_entry.id   AF-A0A401HR54-F1
#
_cell.length_a   1.000
_cell.length_b   1.000
_cell.length_c   1.000
_cell.angle_alpha   90.00
_cell.angle_beta   90.00
_cell.angle_gamma   90.00
#
_symmetry.space_group_name_H-M   'P 1'
#
loop_
_entity.id
_entity.type
_entity.pdbx_description
1 polymer ?
#
loop_
_entity_poly.entity_id
_entity_poly.type
_entity_poly.pdbx_seq_one_letter_code
_entity_poly.pdbx_strand_id
1 'polypeptide(L)'
;MDNLKECILKIICNKIKMGVLAKFLSIEEYRNDILEDFSEVQMEGVETLYEKYLIHYGRPDIKFEVDSKENIIDILEETIELEKTSAKKIGANFGIRQSIIHALAEDEKYYYYLKRLLSES
;
A
#
# COMPACT_ATOMS: atom_id res chain seq x y z
N MET A 1 -17.82 12.55 -0.30
CA MET A 1 -17.42 11.54 -1.31
C MET A 1 -16.00 11.83 -1.81
N ASP A 2 -15.66 13.09 -2.05
CA ASP A 2 -14.31 13.49 -2.51
C ASP A 2 -13.17 13.08 -1.56
N ASN A 3 -13.35 13.23 -0.25
CA ASN A 3 -12.36 12.81 0.75
C ASN A 3 -12.03 11.30 0.68
N LEU A 4 -13.01 10.44 0.36
CA LEU A 4 -12.78 9.00 0.29
C LEU A 4 -12.05 8.60 -1.01
N LYS A 5 -12.43 9.24 -2.13
CA LYS A 5 -11.74 9.10 -3.41
C LYS A 5 -10.27 9.46 -3.25
N GLU A 6 -9.97 10.58 -2.59
CA GLU A 6 -8.59 11.02 -2.32
C GLU A 6 -7.84 10.05 -1.41
N CYS A 7 -8.47 9.54 -0.35
CA CYS A 7 -7.84 8.55 0.53
C CYS A 7 -7.46 7.26 -0.24
N ILE A 8 -8.36 6.71 -1.05
CA ILE A 8 -8.08 5.48 -1.81
C ILE A 8 -6.97 5.73 -2.84
N LEU A 9 -7.01 6.88 -3.53
CA LEU A 9 -5.95 7.23 -4.47
C LEU A 9 -4.59 7.36 -3.76
N LYS A 10 -4.57 7.95 -2.56
CA LYS A 10 -3.35 8.05 -1.77
C LYS A 10 -2.83 6.68 -1.33
N ILE A 11 -3.71 5.76 -0.90
CA ILE A 11 -3.35 4.37 -0.59
C ILE A 11 -2.70 3.73 -1.82
N ILE A 12 -3.33 3.83 -2.99
CA ILE A 12 -2.77 3.28 -4.24
C ILE A 12 -1.37 3.85 -4.52
N CYS A 13 -1.18 5.17 -4.43
CA CYS A 13 0.12 5.80 -4.64
C CYS A 13 1.17 5.33 -3.64
N ASN A 14 0.82 5.20 -2.36
CA ASN A 14 1.73 4.71 -1.32
C ASN A 14 2.13 3.26 -1.58
N LYS A 15 1.20 2.39 -1.97
CA LYS A 15 1.52 1.00 -2.32
C LYS A 15 2.45 0.89 -3.52
N ILE A 16 2.26 1.73 -4.54
CA ILE A 16 3.22 1.80 -5.68
C ILE A 16 4.61 2.22 -5.20
N LYS A 17 4.70 3.28 -4.39
CA LYS A 17 5.97 3.74 -3.80
C LYS A 17 6.65 2.60 -3.03
N MET A 18 5.91 1.94 -2.13
CA MET A 18 6.43 0.84 -1.32
C MET A 18 6.86 -0.34 -2.17
N GLY A 19 6.10 -0.74 -3.19
CA GLY A 19 6.48 -1.81 -4.11
C GLY A 19 7.81 -1.51 -4.82
N VAL A 20 7.97 -0.29 -5.33
CA VAL A 20 9.21 0.12 -5.99
C VAL A 20 10.39 0.16 -5.02
N LEU A 21 10.23 0.77 -3.83
CA LEU A 21 11.27 0.86 -2.81
C LEU A 21 11.69 -0.52 -2.30
N ALA A 22 10.73 -1.38 -2.00
CA ALA A 22 10.96 -2.75 -1.56
C ALA A 22 11.76 -3.54 -2.59
N LYS A 23 11.45 -3.38 -3.88
CA LYS A 23 12.22 -4.06 -4.94
C LYS A 23 13.67 -3.58 -4.98
N PHE A 24 13.92 -2.28 -4.85
CA PHE A 24 15.28 -1.77 -4.79
C PHE A 24 16.04 -2.27 -3.56
N LEU A 25 15.45 -2.17 -2.37
CA LEU A 25 16.05 -2.65 -1.12
C LEU A 25 16.34 -4.16 -1.17
N SER A 26 15.42 -4.95 -1.75
CA SER A 26 15.61 -6.40 -1.91
C SER A 26 16.88 -6.73 -2.70
N ILE A 27 17.21 -5.92 -3.72
CA ILE A 27 18.40 -6.10 -4.56
C ILE A 27 19.66 -5.69 -3.78
N GLU A 28 19.60 -4.59 -3.03
CA GLU A 28 20.72 -4.09 -2.22
C GLU A 28 21.10 -5.07 -1.10
N GLU A 29 20.12 -5.75 -0.51
CA GLU A 29 20.31 -6.78 0.53
C GLU A 29 20.54 -8.19 -0.01
N TYR A 30 21.06 -8.35 -1.24
CA TYR A 30 21.35 -9.65 -1.86
C TYR A 30 20.13 -10.59 -1.98
N ARG A 31 18.98 -10.06 -2.44
CA ARG A 31 17.69 -10.75 -2.61
C ARG A 31 17.09 -11.23 -1.29
N ASN A 32 16.68 -10.27 -0.48
CA ASN A 32 15.90 -10.55 0.72
C ASN A 32 14.46 -10.95 0.34
N ASP A 33 14.12 -12.23 0.58
CA ASP A 33 12.81 -12.80 0.24
C ASP A 33 11.64 -12.02 0.87
N ILE A 34 11.80 -11.46 2.08
CA ILE A 34 10.72 -10.70 2.75
C ILE A 34 10.41 -9.40 1.99
N LEU A 35 11.46 -8.72 1.51
CA LEU A 35 11.29 -7.48 0.73
C LEU A 35 10.75 -7.76 -0.67
N GLU A 36 11.12 -8.89 -1.26
CA GLU A 36 10.57 -9.34 -2.55
C GLU A 36 9.09 -9.69 -2.41
N ASP A 37 8.71 -10.52 -1.43
CA ASP A 37 7.32 -10.88 -1.13
C ASP A 37 6.48 -9.62 -0.80
N PHE A 38 7.04 -8.70 -0.01
CA PHE A 38 6.37 -7.43 0.29
C PHE A 38 6.13 -6.61 -0.98
N SER A 39 7.13 -6.49 -1.85
CA SER A 39 7.00 -5.79 -3.13
C SER A 39 5.86 -6.37 -3.97
N GLU A 40 5.76 -7.70 -4.07
CA GLU A 40 4.73 -8.38 -4.86
C GLU A 40 3.34 -8.11 -4.28
N VAL A 41 3.16 -8.30 -2.98
CA VAL A 41 1.88 -8.06 -2.30
C VAL A 41 1.41 -6.61 -2.41
N GLN A 42 2.32 -5.64 -2.34
CA GLN A 42 1.96 -4.24 -2.55
C GLN A 42 1.42 -4.00 -3.97
N MET A 43 2.02 -4.62 -4.99
CA MET A 43 1.58 -4.47 -6.38
C MET A 43 0.25 -5.18 -6.65
N GLU A 44 0.02 -6.36 -6.08
CA GLU A 44 -1.30 -7.02 -6.13
C GLU A 44 -2.40 -6.17 -5.47
N GLY A 45 -2.06 -5.52 -4.35
CA GLY A 45 -2.91 -4.56 -3.68
C GLY A 45 -3.23 -3.33 -4.56
N VAL A 46 -2.24 -2.81 -5.29
CA VAL A 46 -2.43 -1.73 -6.27
C VAL A 46 -3.42 -2.14 -7.35
N GLU A 47 -3.22 -3.29 -7.99
CA GLU A 47 -4.09 -3.76 -9.07
C GLU A 47 -5.54 -3.89 -8.61
N THR A 48 -5.73 -4.53 -7.46
CA THR A 48 -7.06 -4.75 -6.86
C THR A 48 -7.73 -3.41 -6.54
N LEU A 49 -7.05 -2.51 -5.84
CA LEU A 49 -7.62 -1.23 -5.44
C LEU A 49 -7.84 -0.30 -6.63
N TYR A 50 -6.95 -0.32 -7.62
CA TYR A 50 -7.10 0.43 -8.86
C TYR A 50 -8.33 -0.01 -9.64
N GLU A 51 -8.54 -1.32 -9.80
CA GLU A 51 -9.72 -1.86 -10.47
C GLU A 51 -11.00 -1.37 -9.76
N LYS A 52 -11.05 -1.48 -8.43
CA LYS A 52 -12.21 -1.00 -7.68
C LYS A 52 -12.37 0.52 -7.79
N TYR A 53 -11.28 1.27 -7.75
CA TYR A 53 -11.33 2.72 -7.95
C TYR A 53 -11.92 3.07 -9.31
N LEU A 54 -11.45 2.41 -10.38
CA LEU A 54 -11.90 2.64 -11.75
C LEU A 54 -13.40 2.40 -11.89
N ILE A 55 -13.91 1.31 -11.31
CA ILE A 55 -15.34 0.94 -11.34
C ILE A 55 -16.21 2.00 -10.66
N HIS A 56 -15.75 2.58 -9.54
CA HIS A 56 -16.58 3.45 -8.70
C HIS A 56 -16.38 4.95 -8.94
N TYR A 57 -15.20 5.37 -9.39
CA TYR A 57 -14.82 6.78 -9.49
C TYR A 57 -14.26 7.18 -10.86
N GLY A 58 -14.11 6.23 -11.79
CA GLY A 58 -13.50 6.44 -13.10
C GLY A 58 -11.97 6.46 -13.04
N ARG A 59 -11.32 6.83 -14.15
CA ARG A 59 -9.86 6.77 -14.30
C ARG A 59 -9.18 7.80 -13.38
N PRO A 60 -8.32 7.39 -12.43
CA PRO A 60 -7.53 8.32 -11.65
C PRO A 60 -6.37 8.90 -12.45
N ASP A 61 -5.97 10.13 -12.12
CA ASP A 61 -4.67 10.70 -12.50
C ASP A 61 -3.65 10.29 -11.42
N ILE A 62 -2.95 9.18 -11.64
CA ILE A 62 -1.93 8.68 -10.72
C ILE A 62 -0.62 9.39 -11.05
N LYS A 63 -0.13 10.15 -10.07
CA LYS A 63 1.18 10.78 -10.07
C LYS A 63 1.87 10.45 -8.76
N PHE A 64 3.05 9.87 -8.84
CA PHE A 64 3.88 9.58 -7.69
C PHE A 64 5.35 9.81 -8.06
N GLU A 65 6.13 10.17 -7.06
CA GLU A 65 7.59 10.23 -7.11
C GLU A 65 8.11 9.26 -6.07
N VAL A 66 9.23 8.61 -6.37
CA VAL A 66 9.92 7.70 -5.46
C VAL A 66 11.29 8.29 -5.17
N ASP A 67 11.58 8.58 -3.91
CA ASP A 67 12.92 8.91 -3.46
C ASP A 67 13.48 7.71 -2.69
N SER A 68 14.67 7.22 -3.09
CA SER A 68 15.31 6.05 -2.47
C SER A 68 15.68 6.27 -1.00
N LYS A 69 15.59 7.50 -0.50
CA LYS A 69 15.78 7.86 0.91
C LYS A 69 14.50 7.84 1.73
N GLU A 70 13.34 7.64 1.11
CA GLU A 70 12.08 7.48 1.84
C GLU A 70 12.12 6.21 2.70
N ASN A 71 11.72 6.34 3.96
CA ASN A 71 11.62 5.21 4.87
C ASN A 71 10.33 4.43 4.57
N ILE A 72 10.49 3.19 4.13
CA ILE A 72 9.36 2.31 3.76
C ILE A 72 8.41 2.07 4.94
N ILE A 73 8.93 2.04 6.17
CA ILE A 73 8.13 1.83 7.39
C ILE A 73 7.21 3.02 7.63
N ASP A 74 7.69 4.25 7.44
CA ASP A 74 6.88 5.46 7.67
C ASP A 74 5.73 5.54 6.65
N ILE A 75 6.00 5.17 5.38
CA ILE A 75 4.96 5.10 4.34
C ILE A 75 3.93 4.00 4.68
N LEU A 76 4.39 2.85 5.18
CA LEU A 76 3.52 1.74 5.55
C LEU A 76 2.62 2.09 6.74
N GLU A 77 3.15 2.74 7.78
CA GLU A 77 2.37 3.24 8.92
C GLU A 77 1.28 4.21 8.48
N GLU A 78 1.63 5.19 7.62
CA GLU A 78 0.64 6.12 7.07
C GLU A 78 -0.45 5.37 6.28
N THR A 79 -0.05 4.39 5.47
CA THR A 79 -0.96 3.62 4.62
C THR A 79 -1.96 2.82 5.46
N ILE A 80 -1.49 2.15 6.52
CA ILE A 80 -2.33 1.41 7.47
C ILE A 80 -3.39 2.34 8.11
N GLU A 81 -3.02 3.55 8.52
CA GLU A 81 -3.98 4.49 9.11
C GLU A 81 -5.00 5.02 8.10
N LEU A 82 -4.59 5.23 6.84
CA LEU A 82 -5.49 5.56 5.75
C LEU A 82 -6.47 4.43 5.44
N GLU A 83 -6.00 3.17 5.45
CA GLU A 83 -6.83 1.99 5.20
C GLU A 83 -7.85 1.78 6.32
N LYS A 84 -7.43 1.86 7.59
CA LYS A 84 -8.35 1.82 8.75
C LYS A 84 -9.42 2.89 8.65
N THR A 85 -9.02 4.11 8.29
CA THR A 85 -9.94 5.24 8.15
C THR A 85 -10.92 5.02 7.00
N SER A 86 -10.42 4.54 5.85
CA SER A 86 -11.21 4.29 4.66
C SER A 86 -12.20 3.14 4.87
N ALA A 87 -11.78 2.03 5.48
CA ALA A 87 -12.62 0.88 5.79
C ALA A 87 -13.82 1.24 6.69
N LYS A 88 -13.67 2.23 7.58
CA LYS A 88 -14.76 2.76 8.42
C LYS A 88 -15.71 3.67 7.64
N LYS A 89 -15.19 4.48 6.70
CA LYS A 89 -15.94 5.50 5.95
C LYS A 89 -16.70 4.97 4.73
N ILE A 90 -16.26 3.88 4.10
CA ILE A 90 -16.82 3.37 2.82
C ILE A 90 -18.29 2.89 2.94
N GLY A 91 -18.77 2.58 4.14
CA GLY A 91 -20.16 2.21 4.36
C GLY A 91 -20.55 0.93 3.60
N ALA A 92 -21.64 0.99 2.83
CA ALA A 92 -22.25 -0.14 2.13
C ALA A 92 -21.58 -0.54 0.81
N ASN A 93 -20.53 0.19 0.36
CA ASN A 93 -19.85 -0.13 -0.89
C ASN A 93 -18.90 -1.32 -0.69
N PHE A 94 -19.50 -2.52 -0.65
CA PHE A 94 -18.88 -3.75 -0.17
C PHE A 94 -17.60 -4.11 -0.92
N GLY A 95 -17.58 -3.94 -2.25
CA GLY A 95 -16.43 -4.28 -3.09
C GLY A 95 -15.15 -3.52 -2.70
N ILE A 96 -15.20 -2.19 -2.66
CA ILE A 96 -14.05 -1.37 -2.22
C ILE A 96 -13.69 -1.69 -0.78
N ARG A 97 -14.69 -1.79 0.11
CA ARG A 97 -14.45 -2.02 1.54
C ARG A 97 -13.71 -3.34 1.78
N GLN A 98 -14.12 -4.42 1.12
CA GLN A 98 -13.47 -5.72 1.24
C GLN A 98 -12.01 -5.65 0.76
N SER A 99 -11.77 -5.01 -0.38
CA SER A 99 -10.41 -4.84 -0.91
C SER A 99 -9.49 -4.06 0.03
N ILE A 100 -10.00 -2.98 0.66
CA ILE A 100 -9.22 -2.24 1.65
C ILE A 100 -8.94 -3.06 2.91
N ILE A 101 -9.92 -3.82 3.40
CA ILE A 101 -9.71 -4.67 4.59
C ILE A 101 -8.66 -5.75 4.31
N HIS A 102 -8.67 -6.33 3.10
CA HIS A 102 -7.66 -7.31 2.71
C HIS A 102 -6.27 -6.68 2.63
N ALA A 103 -6.15 -5.51 1.99
CA ALA A 103 -4.90 -4.75 1.93
C ALA A 103 -4.37 -4.40 3.32
N LEU A 104 -5.25 -3.96 4.23
CA LEU A 104 -4.90 -3.66 5.62
C LEU A 104 -4.35 -4.87 6.36
N ALA A 105 -4.94 -6.05 6.18
CA ALA A 105 -4.47 -7.26 6.85
C ALA A 105 -3.06 -7.66 6.41
N GLU A 106 -2.76 -7.54 5.11
CA GLU A 106 -1.40 -7.79 4.60
C GLU A 106 -0.42 -6.70 5.05
N ASP A 107 -0.81 -5.42 4.99
CA ASP A 107 0.05 -4.32 5.41
C ASP A 107 0.42 -4.40 6.89
N GLU A 108 -0.52 -4.74 7.78
CA GLU A 108 -0.24 -4.96 9.21
C GLU A 108 0.70 -6.15 9.45
N LYS A 109 0.54 -7.22 8.67
CA LYS A 109 1.42 -8.40 8.71
C LYS A 109 2.85 -8.03 8.29
N TYR A 110 3.03 -7.33 7.17
CA TYR A 110 4.37 -6.94 6.71
C TYR A 110 4.98 -5.85 7.57
N TYR A 111 4.18 -4.96 8.16
CA TYR A 111 4.68 -3.99 9.13
C TYR A 111 5.38 -4.68 10.31
N TYR A 112 4.81 -5.78 10.82
CA TYR A 112 5.46 -6.58 11.85
C TYR A 112 6.81 -7.16 11.40
N TYR A 113 6.87 -7.75 10.20
CA TYR A 113 8.08 -8.39 9.70
C TYR A 113 9.17 -7.38 9.34
N LEU A 114 8.83 -6.32 8.60
CA LEU A 114 9.78 -5.31 8.16
C LEU A 114 10.35 -4.50 9.33
N LYS A 115 9.52 -4.18 10.33
CA LYS A 115 10.01 -3.49 11.53
C LYS A 115 11.07 -4.29 12.27
N ARG A 116 10.95 -5.62 12.30
CA ARG A 116 11.96 -6.50 12.90
C ARG A 116 13.22 -6.53 12.04
N LEU A 117 13.07 -6.82 10.75
CA LEU A 117 14.17 -6.90 9.79
C LEU A 117 15.04 -5.63 9.78
N LEU A 118 14.39 -4.47 9.62
CA LEU A 118 15.09 -3.19 9.47
C LEU A 118 15.55 -2.58 10.81
N SER A 119 15.08 -3.10 11.96
CA SER A 119 15.61 -2.71 13.28
C SER A 119 16.90 -3.43 13.65
N GLU A 120 17.19 -4.56 12.97
CA GLU A 120 18.38 -5.38 13.20
C GLU A 120 19.53 -5.05 12.22
N SER A 121 19.29 -4.10 11.29
CA SER A 121 20.22 -3.61 10.26
C SER A 121 20.95 -2.33 10.69
#